data_AF-A0AAP1WEZ7-F1
#
_entry.id   AF-A0AAP1WEZ7-F1
#
_cell.length_a   1.000
_cell.length_b   1.000
_cell.length_c   1.000
_cell.angle_alpha   90.00
_cell.angle_beta   90.00
_cell.angle_gamma   90.00
#
_symmetry.space_group_name_H-M   'P 1'
#
loop_
_entity.id
_entity.type
_entity.pdbx_description
1 polymer ?
#
loop_
_entity_poly.entity_id
_entity_poly.type
_entity_poly.pdbx_seq_one_letter_code
_entity_poly.pdbx_strand_id
1 'polypeptide(L)' 'MISTANITMQFGAKPLFENVSVKFGNGNRYGLIGANGCGKSTFM' A
#
# COMPACT_ATOMS: atom_id res chain seq x y z
N MET A 1 -4.45 15.91 -2.16
CA MET A 1 -3.17 15.41 -1.60
C MET A 1 -3.51 14.40 -0.51
N ILE A 2 -3.12 13.14 -0.72
CA ILE A 2 -3.32 12.06 0.26
C ILE A 2 -1.94 11.57 0.67
N SER A 3 -1.72 11.31 1.96
CA SER A 3 -0.46 10.76 2.45
C SER A 3 -0.69 9.70 3.51
N THR A 4 0.09 8.64 3.45
CA THR A 4 0.15 7.57 4.42
C THR A 4 1.57 7.48 4.98
N ALA A 5 1.70 7.14 6.25
CA ALA A 5 2.98 6.97 6.90
C ALA A 5 2.95 5.71 7.77
N ASN A 6 3.94 4.84 7.56
CA ASN A 6 4.20 3.64 8.35
C ASN A 6 2.98 2.70 8.47
N ILE A 7 2.23 2.50 7.39
CA ILE A 7 1.07 1.59 7.41
C ILE A 7 1.56 0.15 7.32
N THR A 8 1.03 -0.68 8.23
CA THR A 8 1.19 -2.13 8.25
C THR A 8 -0.20 -2.77 8.23
N MET A 9 -0.37 -3.81 7.42
CA MET A 9 -1.63 -4.54 7.30
C MET A 9 -1.37 -6.04 7.29
N GLN A 10 -2.21 -6.81 7.97
CA GLN A 10 -2.05 -8.25 8.13
C GLN A 10 -3.39 -9.00 8.09
N PHE A 11 -3.35 -10.22 7.58
CA PHE A 11 -4.42 -11.20 7.73
C PHE A 11 -3.86 -12.47 8.35
N GLY A 12 -4.35 -12.81 9.55
CA GLY A 12 -3.77 -13.90 10.34
C GLY A 12 -2.36 -13.56 10.81
N ALA A 13 -1.47 -14.55 10.82
CA ALA A 13 -0.14 -14.43 11.39
C ALA A 13 0.89 -13.74 10.48
N LYS A 14 0.61 -13.59 9.18
CA LYS A 14 1.57 -13.02 8.22
C LYS A 14 1.16 -11.62 7.78
N PRO A 15 2.04 -10.61 7.88
CA PRO A 15 1.78 -9.28 7.33
C PRO A 15 1.71 -9.35 5.80
N LEU A 16 0.77 -8.61 5.22
CA LEU A 16 0.69 -8.38 3.78
C LEU A 16 1.74 -7.36 3.33
N PHE A 17 1.90 -6.30 4.12
CA PHE A 17 2.91 -5.27 3.94
C PHE A 17 3.17 -4.58 5.29
N GLU A 18 4.37 -4.03 5.43
CA GLU A 18 4.83 -3.35 6.63
C GLU A 18 5.49 -2.03 6.26
N ASN A 19 5.29 -1.02 7.11
CA ASN A 19 5.98 0.27 7.01
C ASN A 19 5.81 0.99 5.67
N VAL A 20 4.63 0.89 5.05
CA VAL A 20 4.35 1.56 3.79
C VAL A 20 4.07 3.05 4.04
N SER A 21 4.86 3.90 3.40
CA SER A 21 4.69 5.36 3.42
C SER A 21 4.63 5.89 2.00
N VAL A 22 3.52 6.52 1.62
CA VAL A 22 3.29 7.02 0.26
C VAL A 22 2.61 8.38 0.30
N LYS A 23 2.95 9.25 -0.65
CA LYS A 23 2.30 10.54 -0.87
C LYS A 23 1.74 10.61 -2.28
N PHE A 24 0.42 10.78 -2.38
CA PHE A 24 -0.30 10.97 -3.62
C PHE A 24 -0.58 12.47 -3.84
N GLY A 25 0.01 13.00 -4.90
CA GLY A 25 -0.22 14.34 -5.41
C GLY A 25 -1.42 14.38 -6.37
N ASN A 26 -2.02 15.56 -6.51
CA ASN A 26 -3.10 15.77 -7.46
C ASN A 26 -2.56 15.76 -8.91
N GLY A 27 -3.39 15.33 -9.87
CA GLY A 27 -3.04 15.31 -11.30
C GLY A 27 -2.18 14.14 -11.76
N ASN A 28 -1.74 13.28 -10.84
CA ASN A 28 -0.92 12.11 -11.13
C ASN A 28 -1.76 10.84 -11.26
N ARG A 29 -1.30 9.90 -12.10
CA ARG A 29 -1.82 8.53 -12.19
C ARG A 29 -0.81 7.58 -11.55
N TYR A 30 -1.28 6.76 -10.63
CA TYR A 30 -0.45 5.84 -9.86
C TYR A 30 -0.81 4.39 -10.18
N GLY A 31 0.19 3.55 -10.42
CA GLY A 31 0.03 2.11 -10.58
C GLY A 31 0.80 1.37 -9.49
N LEU A 32 0.16 0.38 -8.87
CA LEU A 32 0.80 -0.51 -7.90
C LEU A 32 1.03 -1.89 -8.52
N ILE A 33 2.29 -2.31 -8.59
CA ILE A 33 2.70 -3.60 -9.18
C ILE A 33 3.31 -4.51 -8.11
N GLY A 34 3.34 -5.81 -8.40
CA GLY A 34 3.87 -6.83 -7.49
C GLY A 34 3.15 -8.17 -7.62
N ALA A 35 3.70 -9.21 -6.99
CA ALA A 35 3.13 -10.56 -7.03
C ALA A 35 1.70 -10.64 -6.47
N ASN A 36 0.93 -11.64 -6.90
CA ASN A 36 -0.41 -11.86 -6.33
C ASN A 36 -0.31 -12.20 -4.84
N GLY A 37 -1.20 -11.63 -4.03
CA GLY A 37 -1.19 -11.80 -2.57
C GLY A 37 -0.25 -10.87 -1.80
N CYS A 38 0.51 -9.96 -2.44
CA CYS A 38 1.37 -9.01 -1.71
C CYS A 38 0.64 -7.76 -1.15
N GLY A 39 -0.70 -7.79 -1.08
CA GLY A 39 -1.50 -6.71 -0.48
C GLY A 39 -1.83 -5.53 -1.40
N LYS A 40 -1.62 -5.62 -2.72
CA LYS A 40 -1.87 -4.50 -3.66
C LYS A 40 -3.29 -3.94 -3.59
N SER A 41 -4.29 -4.80 -3.79
CA SER A 41 -5.72 -4.43 -3.71
C SER A 41 -6.20 -4.13 -2.29
N THR A 42 -5.37 -4.43 -1.29
CA THR A 42 -5.65 -4.07 0.11
C THR A 42 -5.10 -2.68 0.43
N PHE A 43 -4.11 -2.20 -0.33
CA PHE A 43 -3.48 -0.90 -0.16
C PHE A 43 -4.11 0.21 -1.02
N MET A 44 -4.52 -0.10 -2.26
CA MET A 44 -5.25 0.80 -3.17
C MET A 44 -6.75 0.57 -3.09
#